data_AF-A0A5M9TMS0-F1
#
_entry.id   AF-A0A5M9TMS0-F1
#
_cell.length_a   1.000
_cell.length_b   1.000
_cell.length_c   1.000
_cell.angle_alpha   90.00
_cell.angle_beta   90.00
_cell.angle_gamma   90.00
#
_symmetry.space_group_name_H-M   'P 1'
#
loop_
_entity.id
_entity.type
_entity.pdbx_description
1 polymer ?
#
loop_
_entity_poly.entity_id
_entity_poly.type
_entity_poly.pdbx_seq_one_letter_code
_entity_poly.pdbx_strand_id
1 'polypeptide(L)'
;MSGTLPEDTELVIRMGFETARESLVEYYIHHYMQLSGITRESIELWMLPDAAARLDEDLPAQEVEQLLKFVQKHIRRLDESNYII
;
A
#
# COMPACT_ATOMS: atom_id res chain seq x y z
N MET A 1 -12.95 -10.59 -4.27
CA MET A 1 -13.45 -9.40 -5.01
C MET A 1 -12.23 -8.55 -5.33
N SER A 2 -11.96 -8.24 -6.60
CA SER A 2 -10.80 -7.42 -6.98
C SER A 2 -10.98 -5.99 -6.47
N GLY A 3 -9.95 -5.41 -5.88
CA GLY A 3 -9.95 -4.01 -5.43
C GLY A 3 -9.67 -2.99 -6.53
N THR A 4 -9.54 -3.44 -7.78
CA THR A 4 -9.15 -2.63 -8.93
C THR A 4 -10.32 -2.39 -9.90
N LEU A 5 -10.28 -1.26 -10.60
CA LEU A 5 -11.22 -0.98 -11.68
C LEU A 5 -11.05 -1.98 -12.83
N PRO A 6 -12.14 -2.43 -13.47
CA PRO A 6 -12.09 -3.29 -14.66
C PRO A 6 -11.13 -2.75 -15.72
N GLU A 7 -10.41 -3.63 -16.41
CA GLU A 7 -9.39 -3.24 -17.41
C GLU A 7 -9.96 -2.36 -18.53
N ASP A 8 -11.21 -2.61 -18.92
CA ASP A 8 -11.95 -1.90 -19.97
C ASP A 8 -12.53 -0.53 -19.54
N THR A 9 -12.30 -0.12 -18.29
CA THR A 9 -12.75 1.19 -17.80
C THR A 9 -12.13 2.33 -18.60
N GLU A 10 -12.96 3.28 -19.06
CA GLU A 10 -12.51 4.49 -19.77
C GLU A 10 -11.44 5.26 -18.98
N LEU A 11 -10.41 5.75 -19.69
CA LEU A 11 -9.25 6.39 -19.07
C LEU A 11 -9.64 7.59 -18.18
N VAL A 12 -10.61 8.40 -18.61
CA VAL A 12 -11.07 9.57 -17.85
C VAL A 12 -11.72 9.18 -16.53
N ILE A 13 -12.49 8.08 -16.53
CA ILE A 13 -13.15 7.55 -15.33
C ILE A 13 -12.09 6.99 -14.38
N ARG A 14 -11.13 6.22 -14.92
CA ARG A 14 -10.01 5.69 -14.14
C ARG A 14 -9.20 6.80 -13.47
N MET A 15 -8.84 7.84 -14.23
CA MET A 15 -8.10 8.97 -13.68
C MET A 15 -8.88 9.70 -12.59
N GLY A 16 -10.18 9.96 -12.79
CA GLY A 16 -11.02 10.61 -11.80
C GLY A 16 -11.13 9.79 -10.51
N PHE A 17 -11.25 8.47 -10.62
CA PHE A 17 -11.29 7.57 -9.47
C PHE A 17 -9.97 7.56 -8.70
N GLU A 18 -8.83 7.46 -9.38
CA GLU A 18 -7.52 7.49 -8.73
C GLU A 18 -7.28 8.83 -8.03
N THR A 19 -7.61 9.97 -8.65
CA THR A 19 -7.50 11.29 -8.02
C THR A 19 -8.39 11.41 -6.77
N ALA A 20 -9.62 10.92 -6.83
CA ALA A 20 -10.51 10.91 -5.67
C ALA A 20 -9.97 10.03 -4.55
N ARG A 21 -9.46 8.84 -4.89
CA ARG A 21 -8.85 7.90 -3.95
C ARG A 21 -7.64 8.52 -3.26
N GLU A 22 -6.72 9.13 -4.01
CA GLU A 22 -5.54 9.79 -3.45
C GLU A 22 -5.93 10.95 -2.50
N SER A 23 -6.91 11.76 -2.90
CA SER A 23 -7.41 12.87 -2.08
C SER A 23 -8.01 12.38 -0.75
N LEU A 24 -8.79 11.29 -0.80
CA LEU A 24 -9.40 10.70 0.39
C LEU A 24 -8.35 10.09 1.32
N VAL A 25 -7.36 9.38 0.78
CA VAL A 25 -6.27 8.79 1.56
C VAL A 25 -5.46 9.88 2.24
N GLU A 26 -5.09 10.94 1.52
CA GLU A 26 -4.29 12.03 2.08
C GLU A 26 -5.05 12.75 3.20
N TYR A 27 -6.33 13.07 2.98
CA TYR A 27 -7.16 13.68 4.01
C TYR A 27 -7.29 12.78 5.25
N TYR A 28 -7.54 11.49 5.04
CA TYR A 28 -7.69 10.53 6.13
C TYR A 28 -6.41 10.41 6.95
N ILE A 29 -5.26 10.23 6.30
CA ILE A 29 -3.96 10.10 6.98
C ILE A 29 -3.64 11.36 7.75
N HIS A 30 -3.82 12.54 7.14
CA HIS A 30 -3.58 13.81 7.82
C HIS A 30 -4.44 13.95 9.07
N HIS A 31 -5.75 13.66 8.96
CA HIS A 31 -6.65 13.76 10.10
C HIS A 31 -6.35 12.71 11.18
N TYR A 32 -6.01 11.48 10.79
CA TYR A 32 -5.60 10.44 11.71
C TYR A 32 -4.34 10.82 12.50
N MET A 33 -3.35 11.42 11.83
CA MET A 33 -2.14 11.94 12.48
C MET A 33 -2.48 13.04 13.50
N GLN A 34 -3.38 13.96 13.17
CA GLN A 34 -3.82 15.02 14.10
C GLN A 34 -4.50 14.46 15.36
N LEU A 35 -5.34 13.44 15.21
CA LEU A 35 -6.09 12.84 16.32
C LEU A 35 -5.21 11.94 17.21
N SER A 36 -4.31 11.17 16.60
CA SER A 36 -3.54 10.15 17.31
C SER A 36 -2.16 10.65 17.79
N GLY A 37 -1.62 11.69 17.17
CA GLY A 37 -0.22 12.11 17.37
C GLY A 37 0.82 11.17 16.75
N ILE A 38 0.39 10.13 16.03
CA ILE A 38 1.28 9.20 15.33
C ILE A 38 1.86 9.89 14.09
N THR A 39 3.14 9.67 13.81
CA THR A 39 3.81 10.25 12.64
C THR A 39 3.54 9.44 11.38
N ARG A 40 3.74 10.05 10.21
CA ARG A 40 3.57 9.37 8.93
C ARG A 40 4.54 8.20 8.77
N GLU A 41 5.78 8.36 9.22
CA GLU A 41 6.81 7.31 9.19
C GLU A 41 6.38 6.11 10.02
N SER A 42 5.78 6.36 11.19
CA SER A 42 5.27 5.30 12.07
C SER A 42 4.14 4.52 11.40
N ILE A 43 3.27 5.18 10.63
CA ILE A 43 2.22 4.53 9.83
C ILE A 43 2.85 3.71 8.69
N GLU A 44 3.83 4.28 7.98
CA GLU A 44 4.49 3.62 6.85
C GLU A 44 5.24 2.33 7.27
N LEU A 45 5.72 2.25 8.51
CA LEU A 45 6.33 1.02 9.05
C LEU A 45 5.38 -0.18 9.07
N TRP A 46 4.05 0.06 9.15
CA TRP A 46 3.05 -1.01 9.10
C TRP A 46 2.84 -1.59 7.70
N MET A 47 3.27 -0.88 6.64
CA MET A 47 3.05 -1.32 5.27
C MET A 47 3.67 -2.69 4.98
N LEU A 48 4.83 -3.00 5.55
CA LEU A 48 5.48 -4.30 5.35
C LEU A 48 4.72 -5.46 6.03
N PRO A 49 4.48 -5.44 7.36
CA PRO A 49 3.75 -6.52 8.02
C PRO A 49 2.33 -6.67 7.47
N ASP A 50 1.64 -5.57 7.15
CA ASP A 50 0.30 -5.63 6.54
C ASP A 50 0.35 -6.27 5.15
N ALA A 51 1.26 -5.84 4.27
CA ALA A 51 1.41 -6.45 2.94
C ALA A 51 1.79 -7.94 3.00
N ALA A 52 2.60 -8.34 3.99
CA ALA A 52 2.96 -9.73 4.21
C ALA A 52 1.78 -10.56 4.71
N ALA A 53 0.97 -10.04 5.64
CA ALA A 53 -0.23 -10.71 6.14
C ALA A 53 -1.26 -10.93 5.01
N ARG A 54 -1.39 -9.97 4.08
CA ARG A 54 -2.29 -10.07 2.93
C ARG A 54 -1.93 -11.19 1.94
N LEU A 55 -0.72 -11.74 2.00
CA LEU A 55 -0.36 -12.90 1.16
C LEU A 55 -1.11 -14.19 1.56
N ASP A 56 -1.70 -14.23 2.76
CA ASP A 56 -2.55 -15.34 3.22
C ASP A 56 -4.02 -15.20 2.79
N GLU A 57 -4.39 -14.06 2.20
CA GLU A 57 -5.73 -13.79 1.68
C GLU A 57 -5.96 -14.48 0.31
N ASP A 58 -7.22 -14.80 0.00
CA ASP A 58 -7.63 -15.29 -1.33
C ASP A 58 -7.70 -14.13 -2.34
N LEU A 59 -6.52 -13.75 -2.85
CA LEU A 59 -6.34 -12.63 -3.79
C LEU A 59 -6.12 -13.12 -5.23
N PRO A 60 -6.49 -12.30 -6.24
CA PRO A 60 -6.11 -12.57 -7.63
C PRO A 60 -4.60 -12.75 -7.77
N ALA A 61 -4.16 -13.70 -8.61
CA ALA A 61 -2.74 -14.05 -8.77
C ALA A 61 -1.84 -12.83 -9.09
N GLN A 62 -2.36 -11.88 -9.86
CA GLN A 62 -1.65 -10.64 -10.18
C GLN A 62 -1.42 -9.76 -8.94
N GLU A 63 -2.39 -9.66 -8.04
CA GLU A 63 -2.26 -8.91 -6.78
C GLU A 63 -1.25 -9.59 -5.84
N VAL A 64 -1.28 -10.93 -5.76
CA VAL A 64 -0.30 -11.72 -4.99
C VAL A 64 1.12 -11.46 -5.50
N GLU A 65 1.32 -11.46 -6.83
CA GLU A 65 2.64 -11.19 -7.42
C GLU A 65 3.15 -9.79 -7.06
N GLN A 66 2.28 -8.78 -7.10
CA GLN A 66 2.62 -7.41 -6.74
C GLN A 66 2.98 -7.28 -5.26
N LEU A 67 2.19 -7.88 -4.36
CA LEU A 67 2.46 -7.91 -2.93
C LEU A 67 3.78 -8.63 -2.62
N LEU A 68 4.03 -9.78 -3.26
CA LEU A 68 5.26 -10.53 -3.06
C LEU A 68 6.50 -9.72 -3.47
N LYS A 69 6.43 -9.03 -4.63
CA LYS A 69 7.50 -8.11 -5.07
C LYS A 69 7.72 -6.98 -4.06
N PHE A 70 6.64 -6.41 -3.52
CA PHE A 70 6.70 -5.37 -2.49
C PHE A 70 7.40 -5.88 -1.23
N VAL A 71 6.96 -7.01 -0.67
CA VAL A 71 7.49 -7.60 0.56
C VAL A 71 8.97 -7.96 0.40
N GLN A 72 9.32 -8.68 -0.67
CA GLN A 72 10.71 -9.08 -0.93
C GLN A 72 11.66 -7.89 -1.11
N LYS A 73 11.19 -6.79 -1.71
CA LYS A 73 11.98 -5.56 -1.86
C LYS A 73 12.24 -4.90 -0.51
N HIS A 74 11.26 -4.89 0.39
CA HIS A 74 11.40 -4.28 1.71
C HIS A 74 12.27 -5.11 2.65
N ILE A 75 12.12 -6.44 2.66
CA ILE A 75 12.98 -7.33 3.46
C ILE A 75 14.46 -7.16 3.06
N ARG A 76 14.77 -7.17 1.75
CA ARG A 76 16.15 -6.94 1.28
C ARG A 76 16.75 -5.63 1.76
N ARG A 77 15.97 -4.54 1.75
CA ARG A 77 16.43 -3.23 2.24
C ARG A 77 16.73 -3.25 3.74
N LEU A 78 15.94 -3.99 4.52
CA LEU A 78 16.19 -4.15 5.96
C LEU A 78 17.47 -4.96 6.20
N ASP A 79 17.69 -6.03 5.45
CA ASP A 79 18.91 -6.83 5.52
C ASP A 79 20.16 -6.02 5.17
N GLU A 80 20.11 -5.21 4.10
CA GLU A 80 21.19 -4.29 3.70
C GLU A 80 21.47 -3.24 4.78
N SER A 81 20.42 -2.71 5.42
CA SER A 81 20.57 -1.71 6.50
C SER A 81 21.22 -2.32 7.75
N ASN A 82 20.95 -3.60 8.02
CA ASN A 82 21.60 -4.34 9.12
C ASN A 82 23.08 -4.65 8.87
N TYR A 83 23.57 -4.53 7.62
CA TYR A 83 24.97 -4.74 7.27
C TYR A 83 25.82 -3.45 7.28
N ILE A 84 25.20 -2.28 7.42
CA ILE A 84 25.87 -0.96 7.42
C ILE A 84 26.03 -0.37 8.83
N ILE A 85 25.48 -1.03 9.86
CA ILE A 85 25.68 -0.72 11.29
C ILE A 85 26.73 -1.67 11.86
#